data_AF-A0A0N1BK60-F1
#
_entry.id   AF-A0A0N1BK60-F1
#
_cell.length_a   1.000
_cell.length_b   1.000
_cell.length_c   1.000
_cell.angle_alpha   90.00
_cell.angle_beta   90.00
_cell.angle_gamma   90.00
#
_symmetry.space_group_name_H-M   'P 1'
#
loop_
_entity.id
_entity.type
_entity.pdbx_description
1 polymer ?
#
loop_
_entity_poly.entity_id
_entity_poly.type
_entity_poly.pdbx_seq_one_letter_code
_entity_poly.pdbx_strand_id
1 'polypeptide(L)'
;MSASLVFAVALMMPQGAPAPIAPAEPEMRVVVGDLDFARPADQDRFVERVRAASRAFCAEHLEIVTPDRLGDPAVCRIEMRRLAYRALPEAQRQQLASTGRFRAIR
;
A
#
# COMPACT_ATOMS: atom_id res chain seq x y z
N MET A 1 3.25 8.28 20.34
CA MET A 1 4.31 8.08 19.34
C MET A 1 3.66 7.42 18.14
N SER A 2 3.41 8.17 17.08
CA SER A 2 2.68 7.67 15.91
C SER A 2 3.63 6.91 14.99
N ALA A 3 3.40 5.61 14.81
CA ALA A 3 4.16 4.81 13.84
C ALA A 3 3.50 4.92 12.46
N SER A 4 4.27 5.41 11.48
CA SER A 4 3.90 5.44 10.06
C SER A 4 4.76 4.45 9.29
N LEU A 5 4.15 3.59 8.47
CA LEU A 5 4.87 2.71 7.56
C LEU A 5 5.04 3.43 6.21
N VAL A 6 6.28 3.50 5.74
CA VAL A 6 6.67 4.05 4.44
C VAL A 6 7.22 2.89 3.61
N PHE A 7 6.76 2.74 2.37
CA PHE A 7 7.29 1.74 1.44
C PHE A 7 7.69 2.39 0.13
N ALA A 8 8.96 2.22 -0.23
CA ALA A 8 9.50 2.56 -1.54
C ALA A 8 9.54 1.30 -2.42
N VAL A 9 9.19 1.42 -3.69
CA VAL A 9 9.41 0.38 -4.69
C VAL A 9 10.85 0.54 -5.19
N ALA A 10 11.74 -0.39 -4.83
CA ALA A 10 13.11 -0.35 -5.34
C ALA A 10 13.19 -1.16 -6.64
N LEU A 11 13.25 -0.48 -7.78
CA LEU A 11 13.68 -1.07 -9.05
C LEU A 11 15.20 -1.25 -9.04
N MET A 12 15.64 -2.45 -9.36
CA MET A 12 17.04 -2.85 -9.48
C MET A 12 17.66 -2.15 -10.70
N MET A 13 18.41 -1.06 -10.50
CA MET A 13 19.17 -0.36 -11.56
C MET A 13 20.66 -0.71 -11.51
N PRO A 14 21.35 -0.80 -12.67
CA PRO A 14 22.79 -1.01 -12.75
C PRO A 14 23.55 0.22 -12.27
N GLN A 15 24.67 -0.04 -11.61
CA GLN A 15 25.48 0.94 -10.89
C GLN A 15 26.34 1.73 -11.88
N GLY A 16 26.24 3.07 -11.86
CA GLY A 16 27.20 3.94 -12.55
C GLY A 16 26.63 5.21 -13.17
N ALA A 17 26.14 6.14 -12.36
CA ALA A 17 26.05 7.57 -12.68
C ALA A 17 25.69 8.34 -11.40
N PRO A 18 26.14 9.60 -11.23
CA PRO A 18 25.60 10.46 -10.18
C PRO A 18 24.10 10.61 -10.44
N ALA A 19 23.29 10.04 -9.54
CA ALA A 19 21.85 10.04 -9.69
C ALA A 19 21.37 11.50 -9.76
N PRO A 20 20.66 11.93 -10.82
CA PRO A 20 19.78 13.08 -10.66
C PRO A 20 18.88 12.76 -9.46
N ILE A 21 18.57 13.76 -8.63
CA ILE A 21 17.56 13.60 -7.58
C ILE A 21 16.29 13.17 -8.32
N ALA A 22 16.04 11.87 -8.36
CA ALA A 22 14.85 11.33 -8.96
C ALA A 22 13.69 11.95 -8.19
N PRO A 23 12.63 12.45 -8.85
CA PRO A 23 11.42 12.80 -8.13
C PRO A 23 11.06 11.57 -7.28
N ALA A 24 10.91 11.77 -5.97
CA ALA A 24 10.54 10.69 -5.07
C ALA A 24 9.35 9.95 -5.68
N GLU A 25 9.48 8.64 -5.89
CA GLU A 25 8.39 7.86 -6.46
C GLU A 25 7.13 8.09 -5.64
N PRO A 26 5.96 8.23 -6.27
CA PRO A 26 4.74 8.53 -5.53
C PRO A 26 4.45 7.42 -4.53
N GLU A 27 4.25 7.81 -3.26
CA GLU A 27 4.03 6.88 -2.15
C GLU A 27 2.57 6.93 -1.69
N MET A 28 1.91 5.77 -1.61
CA MET A 28 0.62 5.66 -0.93
C MET A 28 0.84 5.46 0.58
N ARG A 29 0.28 6.36 1.39
CA ARG A 29 0.39 6.30 2.86
C ARG A 29 -0.93 5.89 3.51
N VAL A 30 -0.85 4.99 4.49
CA VAL A 30 -1.97 4.54 5.30
C VAL A 30 -1.59 4.64 6.77
N VAL A 31 -2.33 5.45 7.53
CA VAL A 31 -2.08 5.61 8.97
C VAL A 31 -2.64 4.40 9.71
N VAL A 32 -1.81 3.75 10.53
CA VAL A 32 -2.16 2.54 11.29
C VAL A 32 -1.81 2.62 12.78
N GLY A 33 -1.07 3.64 13.22
CA GLY A 33 -0.56 3.74 14.59
C GLY A 33 -1.64 3.87 15.67
N ASP A 34 -2.87 4.21 15.29
CA ASP A 34 -4.04 4.28 16.16
C ASP A 34 -4.90 3.00 16.14
N LEU A 35 -4.52 2.00 15.34
CA LEU A 35 -5.29 0.77 15.15
C LEU A 35 -4.76 -0.35 16.04
N ASP A 36 -5.67 -0.97 16.78
CA ASP A 36 -5.40 -2.21 17.49
C ASP A 36 -5.91 -3.39 16.66
N PHE A 37 -4.99 -4.08 15.98
CA PHE A 37 -5.31 -5.20 15.11
C PHE A 37 -5.81 -6.44 15.87
N ALA A 38 -5.84 -6.46 17.21
CA ALA A 38 -6.58 -7.47 17.95
C ALA A 38 -8.11 -7.22 17.91
N ARG A 39 -8.54 -5.99 17.62
CA ARG A 39 -9.96 -5.60 17.57
C ARG A 39 -10.51 -5.68 16.14
N PRO A 40 -11.58 -6.46 15.90
CA PRO A 40 -12.19 -6.57 14.57
C PRO A 40 -12.58 -5.22 13.94
N ALA A 41 -13.09 -4.28 14.74
CA ALA A 41 -13.48 -2.94 14.25
C ALA A 41 -12.30 -2.12 13.73
N ASP A 42 -11.13 -2.23 14.35
CA ASP A 42 -9.93 -1.51 13.91
C ASP A 42 -9.29 -2.19 12.68
N GLN A 43 -9.46 -3.52 12.54
CA GLN A 43 -9.16 -4.22 11.30
C GLN A 43 -10.07 -3.76 10.14
N ASP A 44 -11.37 -3.55 10.37
CA ASP A 44 -12.28 -3.00 9.35
C ASP A 44 -11.87 -1.58 8.93
N ARG A 45 -11.54 -0.73 9.91
CA ARG A 45 -11.02 0.62 9.63
C ARG A 45 -9.74 0.58 8.79
N PHE A 46 -8.84 -0.37 9.04
CA PHE A 46 -7.68 -0.56 8.18
C PHE A 46 -8.08 -0.84 6.73
N VAL A 47 -8.99 -1.79 6.50
CA VAL A 47 -9.50 -2.13 5.16
C VAL A 47 -10.07 -0.90 4.46
N GLU A 48 -10.88 -0.10 5.17
CA GLU A 48 -11.48 1.12 4.63
C GLU A 48 -10.44 2.16 4.25
N ARG A 49 -9.45 2.40 5.12
CA ARG A 49 -8.35 3.34 4.87
C ARG A 49 -7.52 2.92 3.66
N VAL A 50 -7.17 1.65 3.55
CA VAL A 50 -6.45 1.10 2.40
C VAL A 50 -7.27 1.26 1.11
N ARG A 51 -8.58 1.00 1.15
CA ARG A 51 -9.46 1.24 -0.01
C ARG A 51 -9.51 2.71 -0.40
N ALA A 52 -9.65 3.62 0.56
CA ALA A 52 -9.67 5.07 0.29
C ALA A 52 -8.34 5.57 -0.28
N ALA A 53 -7.22 5.21 0.34
CA ALA A 53 -5.88 5.56 -0.12
C ALA A 53 -5.60 5.02 -1.52
N SER A 54 -5.97 3.76 -1.80
CA SER A 54 -5.78 3.17 -3.14
C SER A 54 -6.59 3.89 -4.22
N ARG A 55 -7.78 4.41 -3.89
CA ARG A 55 -8.59 5.19 -4.84
C ARG A 55 -7.97 6.55 -5.12
N ALA A 56 -7.55 7.27 -4.08
CA ALA A 56 -6.93 8.58 -4.22
C ALA A 56 -5.62 8.48 -5.01
N PHE A 57 -4.74 7.56 -4.62
CA PHE A 57 -3.46 7.35 -5.28
C PHE A 57 -3.62 6.99 -6.77
N CYS A 58 -4.50 6.04 -7.09
CA CYS A 58 -4.72 5.62 -8.47
C CYS A 58 -5.52 6.63 -9.30
N ALA A 59 -6.10 7.69 -8.71
CA ALA A 59 -6.69 8.78 -9.48
C ALA A 59 -5.61 9.71 -10.05
N GLU A 60 -4.45 9.79 -9.39
CA GLU A 60 -3.36 10.70 -9.73
C GLU A 60 -2.17 9.99 -10.41
N HIS A 61 -1.96 8.71 -10.13
CA HIS A 61 -0.73 7.98 -10.49
C HIS A 61 -0.97 6.70 -11.30
N LEU A 62 -2.08 6.63 -12.03
CA LEU A 62 -2.51 5.41 -12.72
C LEU A 62 -1.47 4.87 -13.71
N GLU A 63 -0.83 5.75 -14.48
CA GLU A 63 0.15 5.41 -15.51
C GLU A 63 1.48 4.88 -14.92
N ILE A 64 1.74 5.14 -13.64
CA ILE A 64 2.97 4.76 -12.95
C ILE A 64 2.88 3.32 -12.43
N VAL A 65 1.69 2.91 -11.94
CA VAL A 65 1.50 1.61 -11.29
C VAL A 65 1.30 0.47 -12.30
N THR A 66 0.80 0.77 -13.49
CA THR A 66 0.46 -0.24 -14.50
C THR A 66 1.11 0.05 -15.86
N PRO A 67 2.46 0.00 -15.97
CA PRO A 67 3.15 0.31 -17.22
C PRO A 67 2.80 -0.69 -18.34
N ASP A 68 2.55 -1.96 -18.00
CA ASP A 68 2.20 -3.03 -18.96
C ASP A 68 0.68 -3.22 -19.15
N ARG A 69 -0.13 -2.52 -18.35
CA ARG A 69 -1.61 -2.54 -18.39
C ARG A 69 -2.14 -1.12 -18.25
N LEU A 70 -1.65 -0.23 -19.11
CA LEU A 70 -1.98 1.18 -19.10
C LEU A 70 -3.48 1.39 -19.00
N GLY A 71 -3.90 2.22 -18.05
CA GLY A 71 -5.28 2.70 -17.99
C GLY A 71 -6.23 1.97 -17.06
N ASP A 72 -5.93 0.78 -16.52
CA ASP A 72 -6.91 0.03 -15.70
C ASP A 72 -6.87 0.44 -14.21
N PRO A 73 -7.87 1.21 -13.72
CA PRO A 73 -7.89 1.66 -12.33
C PRO A 73 -8.12 0.50 -11.35
N ALA A 74 -8.71 -0.60 -11.79
CA ALA A 74 -8.91 -1.78 -10.95
C ALA A 74 -7.58 -2.47 -10.68
N VAL A 75 -6.72 -2.62 -11.70
CA VAL A 75 -5.38 -3.21 -11.54
C VAL A 75 -4.52 -2.36 -10.61
N CYS A 76 -4.46 -1.04 -10.83
CA CYS A 76 -3.74 -0.13 -9.93
C CYS A 76 -4.20 -0.29 -8.48
N ARG A 77 -5.53 -0.26 -8.23
CA ARG A 77 -6.06 -0.38 -6.87
C ARG A 77 -5.73 -1.73 -6.24
N ILE A 78 -5.82 -2.83 -6.98
CA ILE A 78 -5.47 -4.17 -6.47
C ILE A 78 -4.01 -4.23 -6.06
N GLU A 79 -3.09 -3.73 -6.88
CA GLU A 79 -1.67 -3.75 -6.56
C GLU A 79 -1.34 -2.86 -5.36
N MET A 80 -1.90 -1.65 -5.29
CA MET A 80 -1.68 -0.77 -4.14
C MET A 80 -2.22 -1.38 -2.83
N ARG A 81 -3.37 -2.06 -2.86
CA ARG A 81 -3.89 -2.76 -1.68
C ARG A 81 -3.02 -3.94 -1.26
N ARG A 82 -2.47 -4.69 -2.23
CA ARG A 82 -1.50 -5.77 -1.95
C ARG A 82 -0.23 -5.23 -1.32
N LEU A 83 0.29 -4.11 -1.80
CA LEU A 83 1.46 -3.45 -1.23
C LEU A 83 1.18 -2.99 0.21
N ALA A 84 0.04 -2.35 0.46
CA ALA A 84 -0.36 -1.94 1.82
C ALA A 84 -0.48 -3.13 2.79
N TYR A 85 -0.98 -4.29 2.34
CA TYR A 85 -1.00 -5.50 3.16
C TYR A 85 0.40 -6.04 3.43
N ARG A 86 1.26 -6.13 2.40
CA ARG A 86 2.65 -6.61 2.55
C ARG A 86 3.50 -5.70 3.43
N ALA A 87 3.12 -4.42 3.52
CA ALA A 87 3.78 -3.43 4.35
C ALA A 87 3.57 -3.64 5.86
N LEU A 88 2.53 -4.37 6.26
CA LEU A 88 2.26 -4.61 7.67
C LEU A 88 3.29 -5.56 8.31
N PRO A 89 3.66 -5.34 9.58
CA PRO A 89 4.33 -6.33 10.41
C PRO A 89 3.63 -7.69 10.34
N GLU A 90 4.42 -8.77 10.39
CA GLU A 90 3.90 -10.14 10.24
C GLU A 90 2.77 -10.47 11.22
N ALA A 91 2.89 -10.06 12.48
CA ALA A 91 1.84 -10.28 13.49
C ALA A 91 0.48 -9.66 13.07
N GLN A 92 0.49 -8.44 12.51
CA GLN A 92 -0.72 -7.76 12.05
C GLN A 92 -1.30 -8.41 10.79
N ARG A 93 -0.43 -8.91 9.90
CA ARG A 93 -0.88 -9.71 8.74
C ARG A 93 -1.57 -11.00 9.18
N GLN A 94 -1.02 -11.70 10.17
CA GLN A 94 -1.62 -12.92 10.73
C GLN A 94 -2.98 -12.63 11.40
N GLN A 95 -3.09 -11.51 12.14
CA GLN A 95 -4.35 -11.07 12.75
C GLN A 95 -5.45 -10.75 11.72
N LEU A 96 -5.09 -10.15 10.59
CA LEU A 96 -6.05 -9.92 9.49
C LEU A 96 -6.41 -11.21 8.73
N ALA A 97 -5.46 -12.13 8.60
CA ALA A 97 -5.67 -13.41 7.93
C ALA A 97 -6.61 -14.31 8.74
N SER A 98 -6.45 -14.36 10.08
CA SER A 98 -7.27 -15.20 10.96
C SER A 98 -8.75 -14.79 10.98
N THR A 99 -9.05 -13.52 10.72
CA THR A 99 -10.44 -13.02 10.66
C THR A 99 -11.00 -12.98 9.23
N GLY A 100 -10.22 -13.37 8.22
CA GLY A 100 -10.62 -13.35 6.82
C GLY A 100 -10.63 -11.97 6.14
N ARG A 101 -10.35 -10.88 6.88
CA ARG A 101 -10.34 -9.50 6.36
C ARG A 101 -9.27 -9.25 5.31
N PHE A 102 -8.25 -10.09 5.24
CA PHE A 102 -7.31 -10.13 4.12
C PHE A 102 -8.03 -10.22 2.75
N ARG A 103 -9.12 -10.99 2.64
CA ARG A 103 -9.88 -11.12 1.39
C ARG A 103 -10.56 -9.81 0.96
N ALA A 104 -10.86 -8.92 1.92
CA ALA A 104 -11.48 -7.64 1.64
C ALA A 104 -10.49 -6.59 1.11
N ILE A 105 -9.18 -6.87 1.25
CA ILE A 105 -8.07 -6.03 0.77
C ILE A 105 -7.57 -6.52 -0.59
N ARG A 106 -7.55 -7.84 -0.82
CA ARG A 106 -7.03 -8.46 -2.05
C ARG A 106 -7.87 -8.16 -3.30
#